data_AF-A0AAU5JW85-F1
#
_entry.id   AF-A0AAU5JW85-F1
#
_cell.length_a   1.000
_cell.length_b   1.000
_cell.length_c   1.000
_cell.angle_alpha   90.00
_cell.angle_beta   90.00
_cell.angle_gamma   90.00
#
_symmetry.space_group_name_H-M   'P 1'
#
loop_
_entity.id
_entity.type
_entity.pdbx_description
1 polymer ?
#
loop_
_entity_poly.entity_id
_entity_poly.type
_entity_poly.pdbx_seq_one_letter_code
_entity_poly.pdbx_strand_id
1 'polypeptide(L)'
;MGASKAVAEGVPSSSGPHPTEDPRIVALLRISAPGRDATPSVRSWCSCGRDLVAFGQRKAAALIDDHTRHRSVCPLLTEGKEAA
;
A
#
# COMPACT_ATOMS: atom_id res chain seq x y z
N MET A 1 29.31 24.71 50.76
CA MET A 1 29.10 24.78 49.29
C MET A 1 29.81 23.57 48.69
N GLY A 2 29.22 22.63 47.96
CA GLY A 2 27.84 22.33 47.58
C GLY A 2 27.83 20.87 47.11
N ALA A 3 26.83 20.10 47.55
CA ALA A 3 26.75 18.65 47.38
C ALA A 3 26.52 18.23 45.91
N SER A 4 27.23 17.20 45.47
CA SER A 4 26.98 16.53 44.19
C SER A 4 25.61 15.86 44.23
N LYS A 5 24.67 16.36 43.40
CA LYS A 5 23.30 15.86 43.34
C LYS A 5 23.24 14.60 42.46
N ALA A 6 22.49 13.63 42.96
CA ALA A 6 22.39 12.23 42.54
C ALA A 6 22.04 12.00 41.07
N VAL A 7 22.46 10.83 40.58
CA VAL A 7 22.07 10.23 39.30
C VAL A 7 20.58 9.91 39.34
N ALA A 8 19.85 10.29 38.29
CA ALA A 8 18.49 9.79 38.09
C ALA A 8 18.60 8.41 37.45
N GLU A 9 18.12 7.38 38.14
CA GLU A 9 17.91 6.05 37.56
C GLU A 9 17.03 6.18 36.31
N GLY A 10 17.58 5.73 35.17
CA GLY A 10 16.90 5.76 33.89
C GLY A 10 15.63 4.93 33.93
N VAL A 11 14.51 5.54 33.53
CA VAL A 11 13.27 4.83 33.18
C VAL A 11 13.62 3.75 32.15
N PRO A 12 13.30 2.47 32.39
CA PRO A 12 13.41 1.47 31.33
C PRO A 12 12.35 1.81 30.29
N SER A 13 12.78 2.48 29.23
CA SER A 13 11.98 2.59 28.01
C SER A 13 11.85 1.19 27.45
N SER A 14 10.67 0.59 27.59
CA SER A 14 10.35 -0.63 26.87
C SER A 14 10.19 -0.27 25.40
N SER A 15 11.32 -0.18 24.70
CA SER A 15 11.35 -0.23 23.24
C SER A 15 11.11 -1.69 22.86
N GLY A 16 9.86 -2.14 22.99
CA GLY A 16 9.44 -3.29 22.19
C GLY A 16 9.73 -2.96 20.72
N PRO A 17 10.17 -3.93 19.89
CA PRO A 17 10.31 -3.69 18.47
C PRO A 17 8.94 -3.22 17.95
N HIS A 18 8.84 -1.93 17.62
CA HIS A 18 7.76 -1.47 16.77
C HIS A 18 8.03 -2.14 15.41
N PRO A 19 7.05 -2.80 14.78
CA PRO A 19 7.22 -3.21 13.40
C PRO A 19 7.59 -1.96 12.61
N THR A 20 8.84 -1.93 12.14
CA THR A 20 9.49 -0.75 11.54
C THR A 20 9.03 -0.51 10.11
N GLU A 21 8.09 -1.34 9.63
CA GLU A 21 7.60 -1.28 8.26
C GLU A 21 6.38 -0.37 8.21
N ASP A 22 6.62 0.85 7.73
CA ASP A 22 5.56 1.74 7.28
C ASP A 22 4.63 1.00 6.29
N PRO A 23 3.30 1.19 6.37
CA PRO A 23 2.36 0.52 5.48
C PRO A 23 2.68 0.79 4.01
N ARG A 24 3.26 -0.22 3.35
CA ARG A 24 3.62 -0.16 1.92
C ARG A 24 2.41 -0.36 1.00
N ILE A 25 2.23 0.55 0.05
CA ILE A 25 1.24 0.39 -1.02
C ILE A 25 1.80 -0.57 -2.08
N VAL A 26 1.25 -1.78 -2.17
CA VAL A 26 1.71 -2.82 -3.10
C VAL A 26 0.99 -2.84 -4.45
N ALA A 27 -0.21 -2.27 -4.53
CA ALA A 27 -1.03 -2.22 -5.72
C ALA A 27 -1.87 -0.93 -5.76
N LEU A 28 -1.98 -0.32 -6.93
CA LEU A 28 -2.70 0.92 -7.18
C LEU A 28 -3.55 0.81 -8.44
N LEU A 29 -4.74 1.42 -8.39
CA LEU A 29 -5.61 1.62 -9.52
C LEU A 29 -5.85 3.12 -9.70
N ARG A 30 -5.43 3.66 -10.84
CA ARG A 30 -5.71 5.06 -11.21
C ARG A 30 -6.80 5.08 -12.27
N ILE A 31 -7.84 5.86 -12.03
CA ILE A 31 -8.93 6.10 -12.97
C ILE A 31 -8.90 7.59 -13.32
N SER A 32 -8.93 7.91 -14.60
CA SER A 32 -9.03 9.28 -15.11
C SER A 32 -10.25 9.36 -16.03
N ALA A 33 -11.28 10.05 -15.57
CA ALA A 33 -12.52 10.28 -16.29
C ALA A 33 -12.84 11.79 -16.27
N PRO A 34 -12.29 12.58 -17.20
CA PRO A 34 -12.32 14.04 -17.11
C PRO A 34 -13.67 14.68 -17.49
N GLY A 35 -14.67 13.91 -17.95
CA GLY A 35 -16.00 14.43 -18.29
C GLY A 35 -16.88 13.40 -18.99
N ARG A 36 -18.15 13.77 -19.24
CA ARG A 36 -19.20 12.87 -19.77
C ARG A 36 -18.93 12.36 -21.19
N ASP A 37 -18.20 13.11 -22.00
CA ASP A 37 -17.87 12.78 -23.40
C ASP A 37 -16.38 12.44 -23.61
N ALA A 38 -15.61 12.36 -22.53
CA ALA A 38 -14.20 12.01 -22.61
C ALA A 38 -14.00 10.48 -22.54
N THR A 39 -12.99 9.99 -23.26
CA THR A 39 -12.58 8.59 -23.15
C THR A 39 -11.90 8.38 -21.79
N PRO A 40 -12.46 7.55 -20.88
CA PRO A 40 -11.80 7.28 -19.62
C PRO A 40 -10.53 6.48 -19.85
N SER A 41 -9.55 6.69 -18.99
CA SER A 41 -8.37 5.84 -18.91
C SER A 41 -8.24 5.24 -17.51
N VAL A 42 -7.79 4.00 -17.47
CA VAL A 42 -7.53 3.27 -16.23
C VAL A 42 -6.15 2.68 -16.31
N ARG A 43 -5.35 2.85 -15.25
CA ARG A 43 -4.06 2.20 -15.09
C ARG A 43 -4.07 1.38 -13.81
N SER A 44 -3.80 0.09 -13.94
CA SER A 44 -3.58 -0.83 -12.82
C SER A 44 -2.09 -1.09 -12.71
N TRP A 45 -1.51 -0.83 -11.54
CA TRP A 45 -0.12 -1.10 -11.23
C TRP A 45 -0.02 -1.97 -9.98
N CYS A 46 0.90 -2.93 -9.98
CA CYS A 46 1.25 -3.73 -8.82
C CYS A 46 2.75 -4.04 -8.81
N SER A 47 3.32 -4.02 -7.62
CA SER A 47 4.72 -4.37 -7.36
C SER A 47 5.09 -5.82 -7.74
N CYS A 48 4.11 -6.70 -8.01
CA CYS A 48 4.34 -8.04 -8.53
C CYS A 48 4.80 -8.06 -10.00
N GLY A 49 4.86 -6.89 -10.66
CA GLY A 49 5.23 -6.73 -12.06
C GLY A 49 4.04 -6.45 -12.99
N ARG A 50 2.82 -6.27 -12.46
CA ARG A 50 1.65 -5.90 -13.26
C ARG A 50 1.65 -4.39 -13.53
N ASP A 51 1.70 -3.99 -14.79
CA ASP A 51 1.40 -2.62 -15.22
C ASP A 51 0.52 -2.69 -16.48
N LEU A 52 -0.77 -2.37 -16.32
CA LEU A 52 -1.75 -2.43 -17.40
C LEU A 52 -2.46 -1.10 -17.54
N VAL A 53 -2.71 -0.71 -18.78
CA VAL A 53 -3.45 0.50 -19.11
C VAL A 53 -4.58 0.16 -20.07
N ALA A 54 -5.77 0.68 -19.78
CA ALA A 54 -6.95 0.55 -20.62
C ALA A 54 -7.56 1.92 -20.91
N PHE A 55 -8.10 2.07 -22.11
CA PHE A 55 -8.80 3.25 -22.57
C PHE A 55 -10.22 2.89 -23.03
N GLY A 56 -11.17 3.77 -22.76
CA GLY A 56 -12.57 3.59 -23.11
C GLY A 56 -13.36 2.81 -22.06
N GLN A 57 -14.66 3.08 -22.00
CA GLN A 57 -15.56 2.64 -20.93
C GLN A 57 -15.52 1.13 -20.68
N ARG A 58 -15.64 0.32 -21.74
CA ARG A 58 -15.68 -1.15 -21.61
C ARG A 58 -14.36 -1.74 -21.10
N LYS A 59 -13.24 -1.28 -21.65
CA LYS A 59 -11.91 -1.78 -21.24
C LYS A 59 -11.55 -1.28 -19.85
N ALA A 60 -11.95 -0.06 -19.50
CA ALA A 60 -11.83 0.49 -18.16
C ALA A 60 -12.57 -0.39 -17.13
N ALA A 61 -13.85 -0.69 -17.37
CA ALA A 61 -14.63 -1.57 -16.50
C ALA A 61 -13.99 -2.97 -16.35
N ALA A 62 -13.54 -3.56 -17.45
CA ALA A 62 -12.86 -4.85 -17.43
C ALA A 62 -11.55 -4.81 -16.63
N LEU A 63 -10.76 -3.73 -16.76
CA LEU A 63 -9.51 -3.59 -16.01
C LEU A 63 -9.74 -3.36 -14.51
N ILE A 64 -10.85 -2.73 -14.12
CA ILE A 64 -11.25 -2.55 -12.73
C ILE A 64 -11.61 -3.90 -12.09
N ASP A 65 -12.40 -4.72 -12.78
CA ASP A 65 -12.76 -6.07 -12.32
C ASP A 65 -11.52 -6.95 -12.19
N ASP A 66 -10.67 -6.94 -13.22
CA ASP A 66 -9.41 -7.65 -13.23
C ASP A 66 -8.49 -7.23 -12.08
N HIS A 67 -8.37 -5.93 -11.79
CA HIS A 67 -7.59 -5.44 -10.65
C HIS A 67 -8.14 -5.97 -9.31
N THR A 68 -9.46 -6.00 -9.17
CA THR A 68 -10.13 -6.52 -7.97
C THR A 68 -9.87 -8.01 -7.77
N ARG A 69 -9.98 -8.79 -8.84
CA ARG A 69 -9.64 -10.22 -8.82
C ARG A 69 -8.15 -10.44 -8.54
N HIS A 70 -7.29 -9.62 -9.15
CA HIS A 70 -5.85 -9.71 -8.96
C HIS A 70 -5.44 -9.53 -7.50
N ARG A 71 -6.08 -8.61 -6.76
CA ARG A 71 -5.83 -8.39 -5.33
C ARG A 71 -5.93 -9.69 -4.50
N SER A 72 -6.83 -10.61 -4.87
CA SER A 72 -7.06 -11.86 -4.14
C SER A 72 -6.07 -12.97 -4.50
N VAL A 73 -5.36 -12.85 -5.62
CA VAL A 73 -4.43 -13.87 -6.13
C VAL A 73 -2.99 -13.36 -6.23
N CYS A 74 -2.75 -12.09 -5.89
CA CYS A 74 -1.43 -11.48 -6.00
C CYS A 74 -0.50 -12.07 -4.93
N PRO A 75 0.62 -12.69 -5.31
CA PRO A 75 1.53 -13.37 -4.37
C PRO A 75 2.00 -12.44 -3.25
N LEU A 76 2.36 -11.19 -3.61
CA LEU A 76 2.79 -10.18 -2.63
C LEU A 76 1.72 -9.77 -1.60
N LEU A 77 0.43 -10.01 -1.89
CA LEU A 77 -0.67 -9.76 -0.97
C LEU A 77 -1.16 -11.01 -0.25
N THR A 78 -0.97 -12.20 -0.84
CA THR A 78 -1.38 -13.48 -0.23
C THR A 78 -0.30 -14.00 0.72
N GLU A 79 0.97 -13.93 0.35
CA GLU A 79 2.09 -14.39 1.19
C GLU A 79 2.22 -13.54 2.47
N GLY A 80 1.90 -12.24 2.39
CA GLY A 80 1.85 -11.35 3.56
C GLY A 80 0.65 -11.58 4.49
N LYS A 81 -0.37 -12.34 4.06
CA LYS A 81 -1.52 -12.72 4.92
C LYS A 81 -1.31 -14.04 5.65
N GLU A 82 -0.53 -14.96 5.08
CA GLU A 82 -0.19 -16.25 5.70
C GLU A 82 0.88 -16.10 6.81
N ALA A 83 1.52 -14.93 6.91
CA ALA A 83 2.53 -14.62 7.91
C ALA A 83 2.00 -13.87 9.15
N ALA A 84 0.67 -13.76 9.31
CA ALA A 84 0.00 -13.05 10.42
C ALA A 84 -0.78 -13.98 11.35
#